data_AF-A0A1S2KJP1-F1
#
_entry.id   AF-A0A1S2KJP1-F1
#
_cell.length_a   1.000
_cell.length_b   1.000
_cell.length_c   1.000
_cell.angle_alpha   90.00
_cell.angle_beta   90.00
_cell.angle_gamma   90.00
#
_symmetry.space_group_name_H-M   'P 1'
#
loop_
_entity.id
_entity.type
_entity.pdbx_description
1 polymer ?
#
loop_
_entity_poly.entity_id
_entity_poly.type
_entity_poly.pdbx_seq_one_letter_code
_entity_poly.pdbx_strand_id
1 'polypeptide(L)'
;MTSTTTHRIGHPAVLDELPAGTEIRDADGDTGTKTDDGAWEVIGFPVALDSDWFTFPVEVVNPTPETALLVADITGPHRLPDLMVELRSVVADIRELYARQERQLDELRDEDGDVPSGNLQRWDELRYDIHMEEGSDQLGAVLRRLERLVDPEGGE
;
A
#
# COMPACT_ATOMS: atom_id res chain seq x y z
N MET A 1 -11.34 -34.18 -19.13
CA MET A 1 -11.26 -33.61 -17.77
C MET A 1 -10.42 -32.36 -17.89
N THR A 2 -11.04 -31.19 -17.93
CA THR A 2 -10.33 -29.90 -17.95
C THR A 2 -9.91 -29.59 -16.52
N SER A 3 -8.60 -29.53 -16.27
CA SER A 3 -8.07 -29.05 -15.00
C SER A 3 -8.49 -27.60 -14.83
N THR A 4 -9.43 -27.32 -13.94
CA THR A 4 -9.75 -25.95 -13.54
C THR A 4 -8.57 -25.43 -12.73
N THR A 5 -7.86 -24.44 -13.26
CA THR A 5 -6.82 -23.74 -12.51
C THR A 5 -7.50 -22.94 -11.42
N THR A 6 -7.32 -23.35 -10.17
CA THR A 6 -7.94 -22.70 -9.01
C THR A 6 -6.91 -21.82 -8.31
N HIS A 7 -7.21 -20.54 -8.11
CA HIS A 7 -6.40 -19.62 -7.31
C HIS A 7 -7.01 -19.47 -5.92
N ARG A 8 -6.19 -19.68 -4.88
CA ARG A 8 -6.61 -19.59 -3.48
C ARG A 8 -6.37 -18.19 -2.92
N ILE A 9 -7.38 -17.68 -2.24
CA ILE A 9 -7.36 -16.39 -1.56
C ILE A 9 -7.51 -16.65 -0.05
N GLY A 10 -6.57 -16.13 0.74
CA GLY A 10 -6.54 -16.32 2.19
C GLY A 10 -7.04 -15.13 3.01
N HIS A 11 -7.42 -14.02 2.38
CA HIS A 11 -7.78 -12.80 3.09
C HIS A 11 -8.92 -12.04 2.40
N PRO A 12 -9.92 -11.52 3.14
CA PRO A 12 -11.09 -10.84 2.59
C PRO A 12 -10.77 -9.60 1.76
N ALA A 13 -9.77 -8.81 2.16
CA ALA A 13 -9.31 -7.66 1.37
C ALA A 13 -8.94 -7.98 -0.10
N VAL A 14 -8.55 -9.22 -0.42
CA VAL A 14 -8.29 -9.62 -1.82
C VAL A 14 -9.60 -9.81 -2.58
N LEU A 15 -10.65 -10.30 -1.91
CA LEU A 15 -11.99 -10.42 -2.50
C LEU A 15 -12.57 -9.06 -2.85
N ASP A 16 -12.32 -8.04 -2.02
CA ASP A 16 -12.79 -6.66 -2.24
C ASP A 16 -12.22 -6.02 -3.51
N GLU A 17 -11.09 -6.50 -3.99
CA GLU A 17 -10.40 -5.99 -5.19
C GLU A 17 -10.77 -6.74 -6.48
N LEU A 18 -11.50 -7.86 -6.39
CA LEU A 18 -11.88 -8.64 -7.57
C LEU A 18 -12.88 -7.88 -8.47
N PRO A 19 -12.89 -8.14 -9.78
CA PRO A 19 -13.89 -7.54 -10.66
C PRO A 19 -15.28 -8.15 -10.41
N ALA A 20 -16.33 -7.37 -10.70
CA ALA A 20 -17.70 -7.88 -10.72
C ALA A 20 -17.85 -9.06 -11.69
N GLY A 21 -18.76 -9.96 -11.38
CA GLY A 21 -18.95 -11.22 -12.09
C GLY A 21 -17.93 -12.31 -11.74
N THR A 22 -16.99 -12.06 -10.83
CA THR A 22 -16.08 -13.10 -10.33
C THR A 22 -16.86 -14.08 -9.45
N GLU A 23 -16.70 -15.38 -9.73
CA GLU A 23 -17.26 -16.46 -8.92
C GLU A 23 -16.20 -17.02 -7.96
N ILE A 24 -16.58 -17.22 -6.72
CA ILE A 24 -15.75 -17.88 -5.71
C ILE A 24 -16.49 -19.03 -5.05
N ARG A 25 -15.72 -19.94 -4.45
CA ARG A 25 -16.21 -21.00 -3.61
C ARG A 25 -15.39 -21.06 -2.33
N ASP A 26 -16.05 -21.05 -1.19
CA ASP A 26 -15.37 -21.13 0.10
C ASP A 26 -15.11 -22.57 0.57
N ALA A 27 -14.48 -22.72 1.74
CA ALA A 27 -14.12 -24.03 2.27
C ALA A 27 -15.33 -24.88 2.72
N ASP A 28 -16.45 -24.23 3.06
CA ASP A 28 -17.71 -24.89 3.44
C ASP A 28 -18.53 -25.28 2.20
N GLY A 29 -18.14 -24.78 1.03
CA GLY A 29 -18.73 -25.07 -0.26
C GLY A 29 -19.78 -24.06 -0.69
N ASP A 30 -19.90 -22.95 0.03
CA ASP A 30 -20.74 -21.82 -0.35
C ASP A 30 -20.12 -21.11 -1.55
N THR A 31 -20.99 -20.64 -2.45
CA THR A 31 -20.59 -19.97 -3.69
C THR A 31 -21.10 -18.55 -3.71
N GLY A 32 -20.21 -17.62 -4.05
CA GLY A 32 -20.52 -16.20 -4.17
C GLY A 32 -20.17 -15.66 -5.55
N THR A 33 -20.99 -14.75 -6.05
CA THR A 33 -20.69 -13.97 -7.27
C THR A 33 -20.56 -12.50 -6.90
N LYS A 34 -19.47 -11.87 -7.33
CA LYS A 34 -19.25 -10.46 -7.03
C LYS A 34 -20.18 -9.55 -7.83
N THR A 35 -20.82 -8.60 -7.16
CA THR A 35 -21.76 -7.65 -7.77
C THR A 35 -21.06 -6.33 -8.15
N ASP A 36 -21.69 -5.54 -9.02
CA ASP A 36 -21.12 -4.26 -9.52
C ASP A 36 -20.94 -3.20 -8.41
N ASP A 37 -21.69 -3.31 -7.32
CA ASP A 37 -21.59 -2.46 -6.12
C ASP A 37 -20.50 -2.92 -5.14
N GLY A 38 -19.79 -4.00 -5.46
CA GLY A 38 -18.65 -4.50 -4.69
C GLY A 38 -18.99 -5.57 -3.64
N ALA A 39 -20.26 -5.89 -3.44
CA ALA A 39 -20.73 -6.93 -2.53
C ALA A 39 -20.73 -8.33 -3.18
N TRP A 40 -21.21 -9.34 -2.45
CA TRP A 40 -21.30 -10.73 -2.92
C TRP A 40 -22.72 -11.26 -2.89
N GLU A 41 -23.20 -11.72 -4.04
CA GLU A 41 -24.43 -12.50 -4.14
C GLU A 41 -24.15 -13.96 -3.80
N VAL A 42 -24.71 -14.44 -2.69
CA VAL A 42 -24.54 -15.82 -2.22
C VAL A 42 -25.84 -16.60 -2.38
N ILE A 43 -25.75 -17.79 -2.97
CA ILE A 43 -26.94 -18.63 -3.22
C ILE A 43 -27.63 -18.95 -1.89
N GLY A 44 -28.93 -18.65 -1.82
CA GLY A 44 -29.76 -18.91 -0.63
C GLY A 44 -29.89 -17.73 0.32
N PHE A 45 -29.16 -16.64 0.09
CA PHE A 45 -29.30 -15.38 0.82
C PHE A 45 -30.04 -14.34 -0.05
N PRO A 46 -31.06 -13.65 0.50
CA PRO A 46 -31.83 -12.65 -0.25
C PRO A 46 -31.15 -11.28 -0.31
N VAL A 47 -29.99 -11.13 0.33
CA VAL A 47 -29.22 -9.88 0.44
C VAL A 47 -27.78 -10.15 0.04
N ALA A 48 -27.13 -9.14 -0.54
CA ALA A 48 -25.70 -9.21 -0.79
C ALA A 48 -24.94 -9.20 0.54
N LEU A 49 -23.82 -9.91 0.58
CA LEU A 49 -22.99 -10.11 1.76
C LEU A 49 -21.60 -9.52 1.53
N ASP A 50 -20.95 -9.15 2.63
CA ASP A 50 -19.57 -8.67 2.60
C ASP A 50 -18.57 -9.84 2.51
N SER A 51 -17.35 -9.55 2.05
CA SER A 51 -16.27 -10.53 1.87
C SER A 51 -15.92 -11.32 3.14
N ASP A 52 -16.15 -10.73 4.32
CA ASP A 52 -15.87 -11.35 5.63
C ASP A 52 -16.84 -12.49 5.99
N TRP A 53 -17.92 -12.67 5.23
CA TRP A 53 -18.90 -13.73 5.48
C TRP A 53 -18.37 -15.13 5.10
N PHE A 54 -17.48 -15.22 4.12
CA PHE A 54 -16.98 -16.50 3.60
C PHE A 54 -15.96 -17.17 4.52
N THR A 55 -15.93 -18.51 4.49
CA THR A 55 -14.91 -19.28 5.19
C THR A 55 -13.63 -19.40 4.34
N PHE A 56 -12.59 -18.65 4.73
CA PHE A 56 -11.29 -18.70 4.06
C PHE A 56 -10.50 -20.01 4.37
N PRO A 57 -9.67 -20.51 3.44
CA PRO A 57 -9.36 -19.92 2.13
C PRO A 57 -10.49 -20.16 1.13
N VAL A 58 -10.73 -19.18 0.28
CA VAL A 58 -11.68 -19.27 -0.83
C VAL A 58 -10.96 -19.51 -2.15
N GLU A 59 -11.67 -20.13 -3.09
CA GLU A 59 -11.17 -20.56 -4.38
C GLU A 59 -11.90 -19.78 -5.48
N VAL A 60 -11.15 -19.11 -6.37
CA VAL A 60 -11.76 -18.46 -7.55
C VAL A 60 -12.15 -19.53 -8.56
N VAL A 61 -13.42 -19.55 -8.93
CA VAL A 61 -14.00 -20.52 -9.85
C VAL A 61 -13.86 -20.01 -11.29
N ASN A 62 -13.26 -20.83 -12.16
CA ASN A 62 -13.06 -20.52 -13.58
C ASN A 62 -12.48 -19.10 -13.83
N PRO A 63 -11.36 -18.72 -13.17
CA PRO A 63 -10.82 -17.38 -13.30
C PRO A 63 -10.49 -17.04 -14.75
N THR A 64 -10.84 -15.83 -15.18
CA THR A 64 -10.28 -15.29 -16.43
C THR A 64 -8.76 -15.14 -16.29
N PRO A 65 -7.98 -15.14 -17.38
CA PRO A 65 -6.53 -14.91 -17.30
C PRO A 65 -6.18 -13.62 -16.55
N GLU A 66 -6.98 -12.56 -16.73
CA GLU A 66 -6.81 -11.28 -16.03
C GLU A 66 -7.08 -11.41 -14.54
N THR A 67 -8.13 -12.12 -14.14
CA THR A 67 -8.45 -12.35 -12.72
C THR A 67 -7.40 -13.24 -12.05
N ALA A 68 -6.91 -14.26 -12.75
CA ALA A 68 -5.83 -15.11 -12.27
C ALA A 68 -4.53 -14.32 -12.01
N LEU A 69 -4.16 -13.43 -12.94
CA LEU A 69 -3.03 -12.52 -12.77
C LEU A 69 -3.25 -11.55 -11.62
N LEU A 70 -4.44 -10.94 -11.52
CA LEU A 70 -4.79 -10.02 -10.44
C LEU A 70 -4.69 -10.71 -9.07
N VAL A 71 -5.25 -11.92 -8.92
CA VAL A 71 -5.14 -12.68 -7.68
C VAL A 71 -3.68 -13.00 -7.39
N ALA A 72 -2.90 -13.42 -8.37
CA ALA A 72 -1.47 -13.68 -8.20
C ALA A 72 -0.67 -12.41 -7.82
N ASP A 73 -1.02 -11.25 -8.36
CA ASP A 73 -0.41 -9.96 -8.03
C ASP A 73 -0.76 -9.50 -6.61
N ILE A 74 -2.03 -9.67 -6.20
CA ILE A 74 -2.49 -9.26 -4.87
C ILE A 74 -2.01 -10.24 -3.79
N THR A 75 -2.07 -11.55 -4.06
CA THR A 75 -1.66 -12.60 -3.12
C THR A 75 -0.16 -12.90 -3.18
N GLY A 76 0.56 -12.32 -4.15
CA GLY A 76 1.96 -12.58 -4.40
C GLY A 76 2.88 -12.01 -3.31
N PRO A 77 3.94 -12.74 -2.93
CA PRO A 77 4.92 -12.30 -1.93
C PRO A 77 5.75 -11.07 -2.35
N HIS A 78 5.64 -10.63 -3.61
CA HIS A 78 6.51 -9.61 -4.19
C HIS A 78 6.08 -8.17 -3.90
N ARG A 79 4.85 -7.92 -3.43
CA ARG A 79 4.44 -6.53 -3.17
C ARG A 79 5.14 -5.88 -1.99
N LEU A 80 5.32 -6.57 -0.87
CA LEU A 80 5.81 -5.91 0.35
C LEU A 80 7.29 -5.50 0.25
N PRO A 81 8.22 -6.36 -0.17
CA PRO A 81 9.61 -5.95 -0.35
C PRO A 81 9.79 -4.87 -1.43
N ASP A 82 9.09 -4.99 -2.56
CA ASP A 82 9.20 -4.02 -3.66
C ASP A 82 8.58 -2.66 -3.29
N LEU A 83 7.42 -2.67 -2.62
CA LEU A 83 6.76 -1.46 -2.13
C LEU A 83 7.57 -0.80 -0.99
N MET A 84 8.29 -1.58 -0.18
CA MET A 84 9.27 -1.07 0.77
C MET A 84 10.50 -0.46 0.08
N VAL A 85 10.97 -1.03 -1.05
CA VAL A 85 12.02 -0.43 -1.89
C VAL A 85 11.55 0.91 -2.46
N GLU A 86 10.33 0.97 -3.01
CA GLU A 86 9.75 2.22 -3.53
C GLU A 86 9.60 3.27 -2.44
N LEU A 87 9.06 2.91 -1.27
CA LEU A 87 8.93 3.82 -0.12
C LEU A 87 10.29 4.36 0.35
N ARG A 88 11.33 3.51 0.37
CA ARG A 88 12.70 3.95 0.68
C ARG A 88 13.23 4.92 -0.36
N SER A 89 12.97 4.68 -1.65
CA SER A 89 13.35 5.59 -2.73
C SER A 89 12.66 6.95 -2.56
N VAL A 90 11.36 6.98 -2.31
CA VAL A 90 10.61 8.23 -2.10
C VAL A 90 11.14 9.02 -0.91
N VAL A 91 11.44 8.35 0.21
CA VAL A 91 12.04 9.03 1.38
C VAL A 91 13.44 9.55 1.08
N ALA A 92 14.25 8.84 0.29
CA ALA A 92 15.55 9.31 -0.14
C ALA A 92 15.44 10.56 -1.04
N ASP A 93 14.51 10.56 -2.00
CA ASP A 93 14.25 11.70 -2.89
C ASP A 93 13.81 12.94 -2.11
N ILE A 94 12.93 12.75 -1.12
CA ILE A 94 12.49 13.83 -0.22
C ILE A 94 13.69 14.43 0.53
N ARG A 95 14.57 13.58 1.08
CA ARG A 95 15.78 14.04 1.79
C ARG A 95 16.74 14.78 0.88
N GLU A 96 16.93 14.31 -0.35
CA GLU A 96 17.78 15.00 -1.33
C GLU A 96 17.19 16.36 -1.73
N LEU A 97 15.88 16.43 -1.94
CA LEU A 97 15.19 17.69 -2.24
C LEU A 97 15.41 18.71 -1.13
N TYR A 98 15.27 18.30 0.14
CA TYR A 98 15.53 19.17 1.28
C TYR A 98 16.99 19.62 1.35
N ALA A 99 17.96 18.70 1.21
CA ALA A 99 19.38 19.06 1.22
C ALA A 99 19.76 19.99 0.06
N ARG A 100 19.05 19.91 -1.07
CA ARG A 100 19.22 20.84 -2.19
C ARG A 100 18.65 22.22 -1.86
N GLN A 101 17.45 22.28 -1.27
CA GLN A 101 16.85 23.54 -0.83
C GLN A 101 17.69 24.24 0.24
N GLU A 102 18.28 23.47 1.16
CA GLU A 102 19.18 24.01 2.19
C GLU A 102 20.42 24.67 1.58
N ARG A 103 21.11 23.99 0.66
CA ARG A 103 22.26 24.58 -0.04
C ARG A 103 21.90 25.84 -0.82
N GLN A 104 20.73 25.86 -1.45
CA GLN A 104 20.25 27.04 -2.16
C GLN A 104 19.96 28.22 -1.21
N LEU A 105 19.47 27.95 0.00
CA LEU A 105 19.30 29.00 1.01
C LEU A 105 20.65 29.47 1.55
N ASP A 106 21.59 28.58 1.82
CA ASP A 106 22.93 28.95 2.29
C ASP A 106 23.70 29.79 1.26
N GLU A 107 23.55 29.52 -0.04
CA GLU A 107 24.11 30.35 -1.11
C GLU A 107 23.49 31.76 -1.16
N LEU A 108 22.28 31.92 -0.65
CA LEU A 108 21.55 33.18 -0.61
C LEU A 108 21.75 33.94 0.70
N ARG A 109 22.37 33.35 1.73
CA ARG A 109 22.61 34.02 3.01
C ARG A 109 23.68 35.10 2.87
N ASP A 110 23.45 36.23 3.52
CA ASP A 110 24.43 37.29 3.65
C ASP A 110 25.42 37.03 4.82
N GLU A 111 26.33 37.98 5.07
CA GLU A 111 27.35 37.86 6.13
C GLU A 111 26.76 37.72 7.54
N ASP A 112 25.51 38.14 7.75
CA ASP A 112 24.80 38.05 9.02
C ASP A 112 23.96 36.75 9.12
N GLY A 113 23.92 35.95 8.04
CA GLY A 113 23.19 34.69 7.97
C GLY A 113 21.73 34.85 7.51
N ASP A 114 21.33 36.05 7.08
CA ASP A 114 19.98 36.37 6.67
C ASP A 114 19.77 36.14 5.16
N VAL A 115 18.57 35.68 4.77
CA VAL A 115 18.21 35.49 3.36
C VAL A 115 17.52 36.76 2.82
N PRO A 116 18.06 37.44 1.79
CA PRO A 116 17.57 38.73 1.33
C PRO A 116 16.37 38.54 0.37
N SER A 117 15.17 38.37 0.92
CA SER A 117 13.89 38.83 0.33
C SER A 117 12.70 38.43 1.22
N GLY A 118 11.70 39.29 1.31
CA GLY A 118 10.55 39.09 2.21
C GLY A 118 9.69 37.84 1.95
N ASN A 119 9.80 37.19 0.79
CA ASN A 119 9.18 35.88 0.56
C ASN A 119 10.04 34.71 1.06
N LEU A 120 11.37 34.81 0.99
CA LEU A 120 12.30 33.76 1.44
C LEU A 120 12.54 33.80 2.95
N GLN A 121 12.50 34.99 3.56
CA GLN A 121 12.59 35.15 5.01
C GLN A 121 11.45 34.41 5.74
N ARG A 122 10.23 34.44 5.19
CA ARG A 122 9.08 33.69 5.72
C ARG A 122 9.28 32.17 5.64
N TRP A 123 9.98 31.68 4.61
CA TRP A 123 10.33 30.25 4.49
C TRP A 123 11.43 29.85 5.47
N ASP A 124 12.40 30.72 5.73
CA ASP A 124 13.44 30.51 6.74
C ASP A 124 12.86 30.54 8.17
N GLU A 125 11.89 31.42 8.45
CA GLU A 125 11.15 31.43 9.73
C GLU A 125 10.29 30.15 9.91
N LEU A 126 9.54 29.73 8.88
CA LEU A 126 8.76 28.48 8.90
C LEU A 126 9.63 27.24 9.12
N ARG A 127 10.91 27.27 8.72
CA ARG A 127 11.88 26.20 8.98
C ARG A 127 12.23 26.08 10.46
N TYR A 128 12.30 27.18 11.20
CA TYR A 128 12.55 27.13 12.65
C TYR A 128 11.32 26.66 13.43
N ASP A 129 10.11 26.96 12.93
CA ASP A 129 8.85 26.54 13.56
C ASP A 129 8.47 25.08 13.26
N ILE A 130 8.90 24.54 12.12
CA ILE A 130 8.68 23.13 11.77
C ILE A 130 9.96 22.37 12.11
N HIS A 131 9.93 21.52 13.15
CA HIS A 131 11.02 20.58 13.48
C HIS A 131 11.21 19.52 12.37
N MET A 132 11.71 19.93 11.20
CA MET A 132 11.73 19.11 9.98
C MET A 132 12.76 17.96 10.04
N GLU A 133 13.87 18.13 10.78
CA GLU A 133 14.77 17.01 11.09
C GLU A 133 14.04 15.91 11.88
N GLU A 134 13.23 16.29 12.88
CA GLU A 134 12.40 15.33 13.61
C GLU A 134 11.36 14.68 12.70
N GLY A 135 10.80 15.40 11.72
CA GLY A 135 9.84 14.84 10.76
C GLY A 135 10.45 13.77 9.83
N SER A 136 11.66 14.00 9.31
CA SER A 136 12.39 13.04 8.46
C SER A 136 12.85 11.81 9.24
N ASP A 137 13.23 11.99 10.51
CA ASP A 137 13.62 10.91 11.41
C ASP A 137 12.43 10.09 11.89
N GLN A 138 11.28 10.73 12.14
CA GLN A 138 10.01 10.05 12.42
C GLN A 138 9.55 9.20 11.24
N LEU A 139 9.64 9.72 10.00
CA LEU A 139 9.36 8.95 8.78
C LEU A 139 10.27 7.72 8.65
N GLY A 140 11.57 7.89 8.91
CA GLY A 140 12.52 6.76 8.96
C GLY A 140 12.24 5.77 10.10
N ALA A 141 11.71 6.22 11.23
CA ALA A 141 11.32 5.35 12.35
C ALA A 141 10.04 4.56 12.04
N VAL A 142 9.06 5.18 11.38
CA VAL A 142 7.83 4.50 10.92
C VAL A 142 8.15 3.44 9.89
N LEU A 143 9.02 3.72 8.91
CA LEU A 143 9.46 2.73 7.92
C LEU A 143 10.14 1.52 8.56
N ARG A 144 11.07 1.74 9.49
CA ARG A 144 11.73 0.64 10.23
C ARG A 144 10.75 -0.19 11.07
N ARG A 145 9.67 0.43 11.55
CA ARG A 145 8.63 -0.27 12.29
C ARG A 145 7.76 -1.12 11.36
N LEU A 146 7.44 -0.61 10.18
CA LEU A 146 6.74 -1.37 9.14
C LEU A 146 7.58 -2.56 8.68
N GLU A 147 8.89 -2.38 8.48
CA GLU A 147 9.81 -3.49 8.12
C GLU A 147 9.77 -4.62 9.15
N ARG A 148 9.81 -4.33 10.46
CA ARG A 148 9.73 -5.35 11.51
C ARG A 148 8.38 -6.05 11.61
N LEU A 149 7.29 -5.40 11.21
CA LEU A 149 5.95 -6.00 11.20
C LEU A 149 5.77 -6.92 10.00
N VAL A 150 6.48 -6.64 8.91
CA VAL A 150 6.43 -7.39 7.65
C VAL A 150 7.41 -8.58 7.66
N ASP A 151 8.56 -8.44 8.31
CA ASP A 151 9.53 -9.51 8.50
C ASP A 151 9.97 -9.59 9.98
N PRO A 152 9.25 -10.36 10.81
CA PRO A 152 9.58 -10.51 12.22
C PRO A 152 10.80 -11.41 12.48
N GLU A 153 11.30 -12.13 11.46
CA GLU A 153 12.42 -13.07 11.56
C GLU A 153 13.69 -12.61 10.83
N GLY A 154 13.65 -11.54 10.02
CA GLY A 154 14.79 -10.96 9.28
C GLY A 154 15.83 -10.22 10.13
N GLY A 155 16.23 -10.80 11.26
CA GLY A 155 17.31 -10.32 12.10
C GLY A 155 18.43 -11.35 12.24
N GLU A 156 19.42 -11.28 11.36
CA GLU A 156 20.82 -11.61 11.65
C GLU A 156 21.74 -10.52 11.09
#